data_AF-A0A9N9B8G7-F1
#
_entry.id   AF-A0A9N9B8G7-F1
#
_cell.length_a   1.000
_cell.length_b   1.000
_cell.length_c   1.000
_cell.angle_alpha   90.00
_cell.angle_beta   90.00
_cell.angle_gamma   90.00
#
_symmetry.space_group_name_H-M   'P 1'
#
loop_
_entity.id
_entity.type
_entity.pdbx_description
1 polymer ?
#
loop_
_entity_poly.entity_id
_entity_poly.type
_entity_poly.pdbx_seq_one_letter_code
_entity_poly.pdbx_strand_id
1 'polypeptide(L)'
;MYSAEYYYNETGIGGLSFYHSVRKLLNQKFNVKIFDRETSPQDIAAPKDLADRLMSVYANAIMQKSLGRNGDSFLSMVRYIPIDQSDEPNLAIELFSLAPFSHPSKKYPFRTYNRPRRRQLRDIDPLIALLEDAAHAMNPLLGLGANNAIQDADLLTKELLSCENEELITCIQRYNEKMRVRSSKDVIASRNTVLRQRRPLGNFDWLVLSGCYRGPAQKYNGGKLHGLGLKLKLCEDIKIHHASGLAYFACGDEQSRKTIPWPPPYNNSFHLRGTFYVYNVKTDKLTFLILKNFSDKEDFSLHGFGIYESPTEPDNLYFFIINHKRSGSVIELFRHKINTFELYYLKTFKHGLIYNPNNIAPVSREEFYVTNDLYCQSYWMMLFEILTRRRWSNVVFHSSKTNTTEIVVDGLTFANGINVNWDYSRVFIGTIGTGELLIYERNPDNKLKLLNVIDVEHPIDNVNVDPVTGEIYLAVAHNLAEMGLYLSGLVKSKKPSFGVIKISNNTEEDKFDGIKYVKEKIFEDDGALFHTVSVVAGDSSRKVMFLGSPFAEGVVRCDWIK
;
A
#
# COMPACT_ATOMS: atom_id res chain seq x y z
N MET A 1 -39.72 -26.94 17.24
CA MET A 1 -38.34 -27.47 17.20
C MET A 1 -37.78 -27.03 15.86
N TYR A 2 -37.02 -25.94 15.84
CA TYR A 2 -36.45 -25.38 14.61
C TYR A 2 -34.93 -25.34 14.80
N SER A 3 -34.19 -26.05 13.95
CA SER A 3 -32.73 -26.00 13.87
C SER A 3 -32.33 -25.00 12.79
N ALA A 4 -31.71 -23.90 13.20
CA ALA A 4 -30.92 -23.06 12.31
C ALA A 4 -29.45 -23.34 12.64
N GLU A 5 -28.66 -23.75 11.65
CA GLU A 5 -27.22 -23.92 11.78
C GLU A 5 -26.55 -22.56 11.60
N TYR A 6 -25.80 -22.13 12.62
CA TYR A 6 -25.03 -20.88 12.62
C TYR A 6 -23.54 -21.20 12.78
N TYR A 7 -22.71 -20.63 11.92
CA TYR A 7 -21.26 -20.78 11.93
C TYR A 7 -20.63 -19.76 12.89
N TYR A 8 -19.88 -20.24 13.88
CA TYR A 8 -19.16 -19.43 14.88
C TYR A 8 -17.64 -19.68 14.73
N ASN A 9 -16.83 -18.62 14.63
CA ASN A 9 -15.38 -18.72 14.77
C ASN A 9 -14.86 -17.62 15.72
N GLU A 10 -14.14 -18.06 16.76
CA GLU A 10 -13.26 -17.30 17.67
C GLU A 10 -13.85 -16.22 18.59
N THR A 11 -14.35 -16.61 19.77
CA THR A 11 -14.84 -15.68 20.81
C THR A 11 -13.72 -15.15 21.72
N GLY A 12 -13.55 -13.83 21.76
CA GLY A 12 -12.87 -13.13 22.86
C GLY A 12 -13.83 -12.77 24.02
N ILE A 13 -13.31 -12.13 25.08
CA ILE A 13 -14.04 -11.76 26.31
C ILE A 13 -15.35 -10.99 26.02
N GLY A 14 -15.40 -10.15 24.98
CA GLY A 14 -16.60 -9.42 24.57
C GLY A 14 -17.78 -10.32 24.14
N GLY A 15 -17.51 -11.45 23.47
CA GLY A 15 -18.54 -12.41 23.10
C GLY A 15 -19.14 -13.15 24.32
N LEU A 16 -18.31 -13.39 25.34
CA LEU A 16 -18.76 -13.95 26.62
C LEU A 16 -19.64 -12.96 27.40
N SER A 17 -19.27 -11.69 27.44
CA SER A 17 -20.07 -10.64 28.11
C SER A 17 -21.44 -10.46 27.43
N PHE A 18 -21.47 -10.46 26.09
CA PHE A 18 -22.71 -10.39 25.33
C PHE A 18 -23.62 -11.61 25.57
N TYR A 19 -23.05 -12.81 25.57
CA TYR A 19 -23.76 -14.05 25.90
C TYR A 19 -24.42 -13.99 27.29
N HIS A 20 -23.69 -13.52 28.30
CA HIS A 20 -24.21 -13.40 29.67
C HIS A 20 -25.36 -12.39 29.77
N SER A 21 -25.27 -11.26 29.06
CA SER A 21 -26.33 -10.25 29.01
C SER A 21 -27.60 -10.76 28.31
N VAL A 22 -27.45 -11.42 27.16
CA VAL A 22 -28.58 -11.98 26.39
C VAL A 22 -29.26 -13.11 27.16
N ARG A 23 -28.48 -13.99 27.81
CA ARG A 23 -29.02 -15.09 28.63
C ARG A 23 -29.75 -14.59 29.88
N LYS A 24 -29.31 -13.47 30.46
CA LYS A 24 -29.92 -12.84 31.64
C LYS A 24 -31.21 -12.08 31.30
N LEU A 25 -31.29 -11.46 30.12
CA LEU A 25 -32.44 -10.67 29.68
C LEU A 25 -33.57 -11.49 29.05
N LEU A 26 -33.27 -12.60 28.34
CA LEU A 26 -34.26 -13.36 27.55
C LEU A 26 -34.73 -14.68 28.18
N ASN A 27 -34.51 -14.88 29.49
CA ASN A 27 -35.03 -16.01 30.29
C ASN A 27 -35.02 -17.39 29.57
N GLN A 28 -33.82 -17.87 29.25
CA GLN A 28 -33.54 -19.25 28.79
C GLN A 28 -34.29 -19.79 27.55
N LYS A 29 -35.05 -18.97 26.79
CA LYS A 29 -35.79 -19.47 25.61
C LYS A 29 -34.94 -19.79 24.36
N PHE A 30 -33.63 -19.57 24.39
CA PHE A 30 -32.74 -19.77 23.24
C PHE A 30 -31.59 -20.74 23.56
N ASN A 31 -31.44 -21.77 22.73
CA ASN A 31 -30.28 -22.68 22.76
C ASN A 31 -29.21 -22.18 21.80
N VAL A 32 -28.01 -21.91 22.32
CA VAL A 32 -26.83 -21.50 21.55
C VAL A 32 -25.78 -22.61 21.67
N LYS A 33 -25.35 -23.19 20.55
CA LYS A 33 -24.28 -24.19 20.48
C LYS A 33 -23.03 -23.58 19.85
N ILE A 34 -21.88 -23.79 20.49
CA ILE A 34 -20.56 -23.39 20.01
C ILE A 34 -19.83 -24.67 19.58
N PHE A 35 -19.21 -24.67 18.40
CA PHE A 35 -18.27 -25.73 17.99
C PHE A 35 -16.85 -25.31 18.40
N ASP A 36 -16.25 -26.09 19.28
CA ASP A 36 -14.87 -25.92 19.75
C ASP A 36 -13.97 -26.90 18.97
N ARG A 37 -12.86 -26.42 18.39
CA ARG A 37 -11.86 -27.31 17.77
C ARG A 37 -10.83 -27.65 18.85
N GLU A 38 -11.10 -28.77 19.52
CA GLU A 38 -10.29 -29.53 20.47
C GLU A 38 -9.16 -28.79 21.22
N THR A 39 -9.32 -28.75 22.54
CA THR A 39 -8.38 -28.40 23.64
C THR A 39 -8.42 -26.95 24.17
N SER A 40 -9.39 -26.70 25.06
CA SER A 40 -9.33 -25.61 26.04
C SER A 40 -9.32 -26.17 27.48
N PRO A 41 -8.61 -25.56 28.46
CA PRO A 41 -8.39 -26.13 29.78
C PRO A 41 -9.53 -25.84 30.76
N GLN A 42 -9.80 -26.77 31.67
CA GLN A 42 -10.70 -26.61 32.81
C GLN A 42 -10.30 -25.43 33.71
N ASP A 43 -11.28 -24.57 34.03
CA ASP A 43 -11.16 -23.43 34.95
C ASP A 43 -10.80 -23.86 36.38
N ILE A 44 -9.83 -23.18 37.00
CA ILE A 44 -9.64 -23.17 38.45
C ILE A 44 -9.87 -21.73 38.92
N ALA A 45 -10.96 -21.49 39.64
CA ALA A 45 -11.26 -20.20 40.25
C ALA A 45 -10.33 -19.93 41.45
N ALA A 46 -9.75 -18.73 41.53
CA ALA A 46 -8.94 -18.31 42.67
C ALA A 46 -9.82 -17.97 43.90
N PRO A 47 -9.42 -18.36 45.13
CA PRO A 47 -10.16 -18.02 46.34
C PRO A 47 -10.18 -16.51 46.61
N LYS A 48 -11.34 -16.00 47.07
CA LYS A 48 -11.62 -14.58 47.31
C LYS A 48 -10.58 -13.87 48.20
N ASP A 49 -10.09 -14.54 49.24
CA ASP A 49 -9.08 -14.01 50.17
C ASP A 49 -7.72 -13.71 49.49
N LEU A 50 -7.35 -14.48 48.47
CA LEU A 50 -6.13 -14.26 47.70
C LEU A 50 -6.28 -13.03 46.76
N ALA A 51 -7.47 -12.84 46.21
CA ALA A 51 -7.81 -11.68 45.39
C ALA A 51 -7.81 -10.38 46.22
N ASP A 52 -8.35 -10.43 47.45
CA ASP A 52 -8.41 -9.29 48.36
C ASP A 52 -7.00 -8.86 48.86
N ARG A 53 -6.08 -9.81 49.07
CA ARG A 53 -4.68 -9.49 49.44
C ARG A 53 -3.84 -8.97 48.27
N LEU A 54 -4.14 -9.37 47.03
CA LEU A 54 -3.50 -8.82 45.84
C LEU A 54 -3.94 -7.36 45.58
N MET A 55 -5.18 -7.02 45.94
CA MET A 55 -5.74 -5.67 45.83
C MET A 55 -5.08 -4.64 46.77
N SER A 56 -4.55 -5.06 47.93
CA SER A 56 -3.89 -4.13 48.87
C SER A 56 -2.47 -3.74 48.45
N VAL A 57 -1.85 -4.47 47.51
CA VAL A 57 -0.45 -4.25 47.09
C VAL A 57 -0.36 -3.29 45.89
N TYR A 58 -1.42 -3.18 45.08
CA TYR A 58 -1.44 -2.41 43.85
C TYR A 58 -2.57 -1.39 43.88
N ALA A 59 -2.28 -0.20 44.43
CA ALA A 59 -3.20 0.93 44.45
C ALA A 59 -3.95 1.10 43.11
N ASN A 60 -5.27 0.86 43.13
CA ASN A 60 -6.24 1.04 42.05
C ASN A 60 -5.97 0.34 40.70
N ALA A 61 -5.15 -0.72 40.66
CA ALA A 61 -5.04 -1.56 39.46
C ALA A 61 -4.74 -3.04 39.76
N ILE A 62 -5.43 -3.97 39.08
CA ILE A 62 -5.12 -5.40 39.07
C ILE A 62 -4.31 -5.71 37.81
N MET A 63 -3.12 -6.29 37.97
CA MET A 63 -2.37 -6.90 36.87
C MET A 63 -2.38 -8.42 37.02
N GLN A 64 -2.90 -9.12 36.01
CA GLN A 64 -2.87 -10.57 35.94
C GLN A 64 -2.12 -11.03 34.70
N LYS A 65 -1.04 -11.80 34.89
CA LYS A 65 -0.34 -12.49 33.81
C LYS A 65 -0.61 -13.99 33.91
N SER A 66 -1.22 -14.57 32.89
CA SER A 66 -1.47 -16.00 32.78
C SER A 66 -0.55 -16.62 31.73
N LEU A 67 0.02 -17.78 32.03
CA LEU A 67 0.92 -18.51 31.14
C LEU A 67 0.27 -19.85 30.76
N GLY A 68 0.04 -20.04 29.46
CA GLY A 68 -0.44 -21.30 28.89
C GLY A 68 0.70 -22.32 28.74
N ARG A 69 0.36 -23.62 28.72
CA ARG A 69 1.35 -24.71 28.63
C ARG A 69 2.18 -24.72 27.34
N ASN A 70 1.76 -24.00 26.30
CA ASN A 70 2.44 -23.94 24.99
C ASN A 70 3.24 -22.65 24.76
N GLY A 71 3.53 -21.88 25.82
CA GLY A 71 4.28 -20.62 25.72
C GLY A 71 3.41 -19.40 25.43
N ASP A 72 2.09 -19.57 25.40
CA ASP A 72 1.12 -18.48 25.31
C ASP A 72 1.20 -17.63 26.58
N SER A 73 1.25 -16.31 26.42
CA SER A 73 1.23 -15.39 27.55
C SER A 73 0.09 -14.40 27.39
N PHE A 74 -0.78 -14.36 28.38
CA PHE A 74 -1.87 -13.39 28.49
C PHE A 74 -1.55 -12.40 29.60
N LEU A 75 -1.67 -11.11 29.34
CA LEU A 75 -1.52 -10.06 30.34
C LEU A 75 -2.77 -9.19 30.33
N SER A 76 -3.48 -9.17 31.45
CA SER A 76 -4.61 -8.29 31.71
C SER A 76 -4.20 -7.25 32.75
N MET A 77 -4.57 -6.00 32.51
CA MET A 77 -4.47 -4.93 33.50
C MET A 77 -5.84 -4.25 33.58
N VAL A 78 -6.37 -4.15 34.80
CA VAL A 78 -7.65 -3.51 35.11
C VAL A 78 -7.37 -2.34 36.03
N ARG A 79 -7.84 -1.14 35.68
CA ARG A 79 -7.75 0.05 36.52
C ARG A 79 -9.15 0.46 36.96
N TYR A 80 -9.36 0.70 38.25
CA TYR A 80 -10.63 1.19 38.77
C TYR A 80 -10.63 2.73 38.82
N ILE A 81 -11.64 3.35 38.23
CA ILE A 81 -11.86 4.80 38.28
C ILE A 81 -13.14 5.07 39.10
N PRO A 82 -13.06 5.72 40.26
CA PRO A 82 -14.25 6.14 41.00
C PRO A 82 -14.94 7.28 40.24
N ILE A 83 -16.25 7.18 40.05
CA ILE A 83 -17.09 8.28 39.57
C ILE A 83 -17.99 8.66 40.74
N ASP A 84 -17.84 9.88 41.26
CA ASP A 84 -18.72 10.38 42.30
C ASP A 84 -20.05 10.88 41.68
N GLN A 85 -21.15 10.46 42.33
CA GLN A 85 -22.54 10.89 42.20
C GLN A 85 -23.39 10.32 41.04
N SER A 86 -24.04 9.17 41.29
CA SER A 86 -25.50 8.97 41.18
C SER A 86 -25.87 7.52 41.55
N ASP A 87 -27.08 7.32 42.08
CA ASP A 87 -27.56 6.15 42.84
C ASP A 87 -27.76 4.83 42.05
N GLU A 88 -26.81 4.40 41.22
CA GLU A 88 -26.68 3.00 40.78
C GLU A 88 -25.19 2.62 40.57
N PRO A 89 -24.76 1.38 40.90
CA PRO A 89 -23.35 1.00 40.83
C PRO A 89 -22.93 0.76 39.39
N ASN A 90 -22.61 1.83 38.67
CA ASN A 90 -22.03 1.76 37.33
C ASN A 90 -20.52 1.53 37.44
N LEU A 91 -20.09 0.29 37.20
CA LEU A 91 -18.69 -0.10 37.13
C LEU A 91 -18.17 0.11 35.69
N ALA A 92 -17.25 1.05 35.50
CA ALA A 92 -16.52 1.19 34.24
C ALA A 92 -15.31 0.23 34.23
N ILE A 93 -15.30 -0.72 33.29
CA ILE A 93 -14.19 -1.67 33.09
C ILE A 93 -13.49 -1.31 31.77
N GLU A 94 -12.22 -0.94 31.85
CA GLU A 94 -11.36 -0.73 30.69
C GLU A 94 -10.45 -1.96 30.51
N LEU A 95 -10.63 -2.68 29.39
CA LEU A 95 -9.88 -3.90 29.07
C LEU A 95 -8.82 -3.62 28.00
N PHE A 96 -7.55 -3.81 28.34
CA PHE A 96 -6.46 -3.87 27.38
C PHE A 96 -6.16 -5.34 27.03
N SER A 97 -6.20 -5.69 25.75
CA SER A 97 -5.86 -7.03 25.24
C SER A 97 -4.73 -6.95 24.21
N LEU A 98 -3.63 -7.65 24.48
CA LEU A 98 -2.55 -7.91 23.53
C LEU A 98 -2.47 -9.43 23.32
N ALA A 99 -2.94 -9.90 22.16
CA ALA A 99 -2.82 -11.31 21.77
C ALA A 99 -1.90 -11.42 20.55
N PRO A 100 -0.73 -12.09 20.67
CA PRO A 100 0.04 -12.50 19.50
C PRO A 100 -0.52 -13.82 18.94
N PHE A 101 -0.83 -13.85 17.64
CA PHE A 101 -1.13 -15.10 16.91
C PHE A 101 0.17 -15.71 16.36
N SER A 102 0.30 -17.03 16.37
CA SER A 102 1.41 -17.75 15.74
C SER A 102 0.88 -18.90 14.86
N HIS A 103 1.37 -18.99 13.62
CA HIS A 103 1.02 -20.11 12.74
C HIS A 103 1.87 -21.35 13.06
N PRO A 104 1.28 -22.55 13.09
CA PRO A 104 1.98 -23.78 13.42
C PRO A 104 2.60 -24.41 12.17
N SER A 105 3.64 -23.83 11.59
CA SER A 105 4.59 -24.65 10.81
C SER A 105 5.95 -23.99 10.57
N LYS A 106 6.99 -24.81 10.80
CA LYS A 106 8.43 -24.66 10.49
C LYS A 106 9.32 -24.04 11.60
N LYS A 107 10.30 -24.85 12.00
CA LYS A 107 11.35 -24.58 13.00
C LYS A 107 12.25 -23.42 12.54
N TYR A 108 12.13 -22.27 13.19
CA TYR A 108 13.09 -21.16 13.08
C TYR A 108 13.81 -20.94 14.42
N PRO A 109 15.11 -20.58 14.42
CA PRO A 109 15.93 -20.54 15.64
C PRO A 109 15.85 -19.25 16.47
N PHE A 110 15.07 -18.23 16.06
CA PHE A 110 14.89 -17.00 16.84
C PHE A 110 13.40 -16.69 17.06
N ARG A 111 12.90 -16.95 18.27
CA ARG A 111 11.56 -16.56 18.74
C ARG A 111 11.63 -15.12 19.29
N THR A 112 10.60 -14.31 19.05
CA THR A 112 10.31 -12.97 19.63
C THR A 112 10.81 -11.71 18.91
N TYR A 113 10.45 -11.54 17.63
CA TYR A 113 10.03 -10.21 17.17
C TYR A 113 8.87 -10.32 16.16
N ASN A 114 7.64 -10.34 16.69
CA ASN A 114 6.44 -10.00 15.93
C ASN A 114 6.14 -8.53 16.22
N ARG A 115 6.04 -7.68 15.18
CA ARG A 115 5.51 -6.32 15.33
C ARG A 115 4.15 -6.38 16.05
N PRO A 116 3.85 -5.50 17.03
CA PRO A 116 2.50 -5.31 17.51
C PRO A 116 1.62 -4.87 16.32
N ARG A 117 0.85 -5.79 15.75
CA ARG A 117 -0.20 -5.46 14.78
C ARG A 117 -1.49 -5.33 15.57
N ARG A 118 -2.10 -4.14 15.59
CA ARG A 118 -3.49 -3.99 16.04
C ARG A 118 -4.38 -4.80 15.09
N ARG A 119 -5.42 -5.47 15.61
CA ARG A 119 -6.40 -6.20 14.80
C ARG A 119 -6.83 -5.36 13.59
N GLN A 120 -6.89 -5.96 12.40
CA GLN A 120 -7.56 -5.32 11.27
C GLN A 120 -9.03 -5.13 11.64
N LEU A 121 -9.50 -3.89 11.67
CA LEU A 121 -10.92 -3.59 11.73
C LEU A 121 -11.53 -3.94 10.36
N ARG A 122 -12.55 -4.78 10.32
CA ARG A 122 -13.23 -5.13 9.07
C ARG A 122 -14.16 -3.97 8.71
N ASP A 123 -14.12 -3.52 7.46
CA ASP A 123 -15.10 -2.58 6.91
C ASP A 123 -16.11 -3.45 6.16
N ILE A 124 -17.17 -3.85 6.86
CA ILE A 124 -18.17 -4.79 6.35
C ILE A 124 -19.24 -3.99 5.61
N ASP A 125 -19.60 -4.48 4.43
CA ASP A 125 -20.64 -3.93 3.57
C ASP A 125 -21.99 -3.81 4.35
N PRO A 126 -22.68 -2.66 4.35
CA PRO A 126 -23.90 -2.41 5.14
C PRO A 126 -25.15 -3.27 4.77
N LEU A 127 -24.97 -4.33 3.97
CA LEU A 127 -25.97 -5.29 3.55
C LEU A 127 -25.98 -6.60 4.36
N ILE A 128 -24.96 -6.86 5.18
CA ILE A 128 -24.86 -8.07 6.01
C ILE A 128 -24.91 -7.66 7.49
N ALA A 129 -25.91 -8.13 8.22
CA ALA A 129 -26.03 -7.92 9.65
C ALA A 129 -25.33 -9.05 10.41
N LEU A 130 -24.15 -8.78 10.95
CA LEU A 130 -23.55 -9.61 12.00
C LEU A 130 -23.94 -9.02 13.36
N LEU A 131 -24.49 -9.84 14.25
CA LEU A 131 -24.87 -9.44 15.61
C LEU A 131 -23.68 -9.03 16.49
N GLU A 132 -22.43 -9.24 16.03
CA GLU A 132 -21.22 -8.69 16.64
C GLU A 132 -20.87 -7.27 16.17
N ASP A 133 -21.51 -6.75 15.09
CA ASP A 133 -21.18 -5.46 14.49
C ASP A 133 -22.05 -4.29 15.02
N ALA A 134 -22.17 -4.20 16.35
CA ALA A 134 -22.08 -2.88 16.97
C ALA A 134 -20.62 -2.35 16.86
N ALA A 135 -20.00 -2.50 15.68
CA ALA A 135 -18.61 -2.21 15.39
C ALA A 135 -18.52 -0.79 14.85
N HIS A 136 -18.75 0.18 15.70
CA HIS A 136 -18.17 1.49 15.45
C HIS A 136 -16.65 1.37 15.52
N ALA A 137 -15.97 2.01 14.56
CA ALA A 137 -14.54 2.23 14.71
C ALA A 137 -14.32 3.01 16.02
N MET A 138 -13.73 2.38 17.02
CA MET A 138 -13.36 3.02 18.28
C MET A 138 -11.86 3.29 18.26
N ASN A 139 -11.47 4.50 18.66
CA ASN A 139 -10.07 4.83 18.83
C ASN A 139 -9.62 4.22 20.18
N PRO A 140 -8.73 3.20 20.17
CA PRO A 140 -8.33 2.50 21.39
C PRO A 140 -7.51 3.37 22.35
N LEU A 141 -7.15 4.61 21.98
CA LEU A 141 -6.46 5.57 22.85
C LEU A 141 -7.36 6.63 23.47
N LEU A 142 -8.51 6.96 22.87
CA LEU A 142 -9.29 8.15 23.24
C LEU A 142 -10.74 7.86 23.62
N GLY A 143 -11.21 6.60 23.53
CA GLY A 143 -12.61 6.24 23.84
C GLY A 143 -13.65 6.88 22.89
N LEU A 144 -13.21 7.61 21.87
CA LEU A 144 -14.07 8.23 20.86
C LEU A 144 -14.83 7.13 20.09
N GLY A 145 -16.16 7.19 20.13
CA GLY A 145 -17.06 6.18 19.59
C GLY A 145 -17.67 5.23 20.62
N ALA A 146 -17.17 5.18 21.87
CA ALA A 146 -17.70 4.30 22.92
C ALA A 146 -19.15 4.66 23.31
N ASN A 147 -19.45 5.96 23.46
CA ASN A 147 -20.82 6.42 23.74
C ASN A 147 -21.79 6.04 22.62
N ASN A 148 -21.34 6.05 21.36
CA ASN A 148 -22.15 5.65 20.22
C ASN A 148 -22.38 4.13 20.22
N ALA A 149 -21.34 3.33 20.50
CA ALA A 149 -21.47 1.87 20.60
C ALA A 149 -22.41 1.45 21.74
N ILE A 150 -22.38 2.16 22.88
CA ILE A 150 -23.30 1.94 24.00
C ILE A 150 -24.74 2.31 23.61
N GLN A 151 -24.93 3.43 22.91
CA GLN A 151 -26.25 3.83 22.42
C GLN A 151 -26.81 2.87 21.38
N ASP A 152 -25.97 2.28 20.53
CA ASP A 152 -26.37 1.30 19.52
C ASP A 152 -26.76 -0.03 20.15
N ALA A 153 -26.01 -0.46 21.18
CA ALA A 153 -26.34 -1.63 21.97
C ALA A 153 -27.67 -1.45 22.71
N ASP A 154 -27.91 -0.25 23.28
CA ASP A 154 -29.20 0.11 23.90
C ASP A 154 -30.33 0.14 22.87
N LEU A 155 -30.11 0.72 21.69
CA LEU A 155 -31.10 0.77 20.61
C LEU A 155 -31.45 -0.63 20.10
N LEU A 156 -30.45 -1.48 19.83
CA LEU A 156 -30.64 -2.87 19.40
C LEU A 156 -31.41 -3.65 20.46
N THR A 157 -31.05 -3.48 21.73
CA THR A 157 -31.74 -4.14 22.85
C THR A 157 -33.19 -3.71 22.93
N LYS A 158 -33.49 -2.41 22.77
CA LYS A 158 -34.87 -1.89 22.74
C LYS A 158 -35.66 -2.42 21.55
N GLU A 159 -35.07 -2.48 20.36
CA GLU A 159 -35.75 -3.05 19.19
C GLU A 159 -36.01 -4.55 19.39
N LEU A 160 -35.04 -5.31 19.87
CA LEU A 160 -35.18 -6.75 20.12
C LEU A 160 -36.21 -7.06 21.22
N LEU A 161 -36.30 -6.22 22.27
CA LEU A 161 -37.33 -6.33 23.30
C LEU A 161 -38.72 -6.00 22.78
N SER A 162 -38.82 -5.11 21.78
CA SER A 162 -40.10 -4.78 21.14
C SER A 162 -40.59 -5.83 20.14
N CYS A 163 -39.76 -6.83 19.80
CA CYS A 163 -40.08 -7.89 18.83
C CYS A 163 -41.08 -8.95 19.31
N GLU A 164 -41.70 -8.81 20.49
CA GLU A 164 -42.56 -9.86 21.04
C GLU A 164 -43.69 -10.32 20.09
N ASN A 165 -44.07 -9.48 19.11
CA ASN A 165 -45.15 -9.75 18.15
C ASN A 165 -44.76 -9.61 16.66
N GLU A 166 -43.48 -9.45 16.31
CA GLU A 166 -43.01 -9.23 14.93
C GLU A 166 -41.88 -10.20 14.53
N GLU A 167 -41.74 -10.48 13.23
CA GLU A 167 -40.64 -11.32 12.73
C GLU A 167 -39.28 -10.65 13.00
N LEU A 168 -38.33 -11.43 13.53
CA LEU A 168 -36.99 -10.99 13.92
C LEU A 168 -36.26 -10.23 12.79
N ILE A 169 -36.47 -10.63 11.53
CA ILE A 169 -35.89 -9.99 10.35
C ILE A 169 -36.38 -8.54 10.22
N THR A 170 -37.67 -8.30 10.45
CA THR A 170 -38.29 -6.96 10.38
C THR A 170 -37.82 -6.05 11.51
N CYS A 171 -37.55 -6.61 12.70
CA CYS A 171 -36.91 -5.87 13.79
C CYS A 171 -35.47 -5.46 13.48
N ILE A 172 -34.67 -6.40 12.96
CA ILE A 172 -33.29 -6.14 12.57
C ILE A 172 -33.23 -5.11 11.43
N GLN A 173 -34.18 -5.16 10.49
CA GLN A 173 -34.30 -4.15 9.43
C GLN A 173 -34.60 -2.75 9.98
N ARG A 174 -35.53 -2.62 10.94
CA ARG A 174 -35.81 -1.32 11.61
C ARG A 174 -34.64 -0.81 12.43
N TYR A 175 -33.95 -1.68 13.16
CA TYR A 175 -32.69 -1.34 13.82
C TYR A 175 -31.68 -0.76 12.81
N ASN A 176 -31.49 -1.44 11.68
CA ASN A 176 -30.57 -1.02 10.62
C ASN A 176 -30.98 0.32 9.97
N GLU A 177 -32.27 0.58 9.77
CA GLU A 177 -32.75 1.87 9.27
C GLU A 177 -32.47 3.01 10.25
N LYS A 178 -32.67 2.78 11.56
CA LYS A 178 -32.36 3.76 12.62
C LYS A 178 -30.85 4.02 12.73
N MET A 179 -30.02 3.00 12.50
CA MET A 179 -28.55 3.11 12.47
C MET A 179 -28.04 3.90 11.26
N ARG A 180 -28.65 3.74 10.09
CA ARG A 180 -28.23 4.38 8.83
C ARG A 180 -28.31 5.91 8.83
N VAL A 181 -29.10 6.51 9.73
CA VAL A 181 -29.26 7.97 9.84
C VAL A 181 -28.10 8.63 10.61
N ARG A 182 -27.24 7.84 11.30
CA ARG A 182 -26.27 8.34 12.29
C ARG A 182 -24.81 8.09 11.93
N SER A 183 -24.36 8.46 10.73
CA SER A 183 -22.92 8.62 10.50
C SER A 183 -22.40 9.82 11.30
N SER A 184 -22.12 9.64 12.59
CA SER A 184 -21.66 10.72 13.46
C SER A 184 -20.25 11.17 13.07
N LYS A 185 -19.97 12.47 13.24
CA LYS A 185 -18.65 13.07 13.01
C LYS A 185 -17.55 12.31 13.77
N ASP A 186 -17.88 11.74 14.93
CA ASP A 186 -16.97 10.99 15.79
C ASP A 186 -16.67 9.59 15.25
N VAL A 187 -17.64 8.91 14.63
CA VAL A 187 -17.40 7.62 13.95
C VAL A 187 -16.48 7.83 12.74
N ILE A 188 -16.69 8.90 11.97
CA ILE A 188 -15.81 9.28 10.86
C ILE A 188 -14.41 9.67 11.38
N ALA A 189 -14.32 10.46 12.45
CA ALA A 189 -13.06 10.87 13.06
C ALA A 189 -12.30 9.70 13.68
N SER A 190 -13.00 8.78 14.31
CA SER A 190 -12.43 7.57 14.91
C SER A 190 -11.98 6.58 13.83
N ARG A 191 -12.78 6.36 12.77
CA ARG A 191 -12.37 5.61 11.57
C ARG A 191 -11.12 6.20 10.94
N ASN A 192 -11.07 7.52 10.76
CA ASN A 192 -9.88 8.22 10.25
C ASN A 192 -8.68 8.06 11.19
N THR A 193 -8.88 8.06 12.51
CA THR A 193 -7.81 7.91 13.49
C THR A 193 -7.29 6.48 13.55
N VAL A 194 -8.16 5.47 13.46
CA VAL A 194 -7.79 4.05 13.38
C VAL A 194 -7.05 3.76 12.08
N LEU A 195 -7.48 4.33 10.94
CA LEU A 195 -6.75 4.25 9.67
C LEU A 195 -5.36 4.91 9.76
N ARG A 196 -5.24 6.04 10.47
CA ARG A 196 -3.94 6.66 10.78
C ARG A 196 -3.09 5.80 11.73
N GLN A 197 -3.70 5.06 12.65
CA GLN A 197 -3.03 4.17 13.62
C GLN A 197 -2.72 2.76 13.07
N ARG A 198 -3.23 2.37 11.89
CA ARG A 198 -2.77 1.19 11.14
C ARG A 198 -1.39 1.38 10.51
N ARG A 199 -0.89 2.62 10.45
CA ARG A 199 0.45 2.94 9.99
C ARG A 199 1.44 2.75 11.15
N PRO A 200 2.55 2.01 10.98
CA PRO A 200 3.39 1.64 12.12
C PRO A 200 4.15 2.83 12.73
N LEU A 201 4.55 2.60 13.98
CA LEU A 201 5.04 3.53 15.02
C LEU A 201 6.26 4.38 14.61
N GLY A 202 6.05 5.67 14.35
CA GLY A 202 7.07 6.72 14.42
C GLY A 202 8.41 6.38 13.75
N ASN A 203 9.53 6.87 14.32
CA ASN A 203 10.87 6.70 13.75
C ASN A 203 11.35 5.24 13.66
N PHE A 204 10.74 4.30 14.39
CA PHE A 204 11.10 2.88 14.33
C PHE A 204 10.58 2.18 13.06
N ASP A 205 9.47 2.67 12.49
CA ASP A 205 8.94 2.14 11.24
C ASP A 205 9.91 2.32 10.07
N TRP A 206 10.64 3.44 10.07
CA TRP A 206 11.69 3.71 9.08
C TRP A 206 12.76 2.62 9.05
N LEU A 207 13.25 2.19 10.22
CA LEU A 207 14.30 1.16 10.31
C LEU A 207 13.86 -0.20 9.76
N VAL A 208 12.55 -0.47 9.77
CA VAL A 208 12.00 -1.70 9.19
C VAL A 208 11.80 -1.54 7.68
N LEU A 209 11.20 -0.43 7.25
CA LEU A 209 11.02 -0.14 5.82
C LEU A 209 12.38 -0.05 5.08
N SER A 210 13.39 0.52 5.73
CA SER A 210 14.75 0.62 5.18
C SER A 210 15.41 -0.74 4.98
N GLY A 211 14.83 -1.82 5.49
CA GLY A 211 15.34 -3.18 5.37
C GLY A 211 16.50 -3.49 6.32
N CYS A 212 16.80 -2.64 7.32
CA CYS A 212 17.91 -2.87 8.26
C CYS A 212 17.73 -4.16 9.08
N TYR A 213 16.49 -4.58 9.33
CA TYR A 213 16.15 -5.83 10.01
C TYR A 213 15.74 -6.95 9.05
N ARG A 214 15.78 -6.72 7.74
CA ARG A 214 15.42 -7.73 6.75
C ARG A 214 16.59 -8.71 6.59
N GLY A 215 16.28 -10.00 6.51
CA GLY A 215 17.27 -11.01 6.16
C GLY A 215 17.90 -10.75 4.79
N PRO A 216 19.03 -11.41 4.46
CA PRO A 216 19.62 -11.29 3.14
C PRO A 216 18.59 -11.65 2.07
N ALA A 217 18.58 -10.89 0.98
CA ALA A 217 17.82 -11.24 -0.21
C ALA A 217 18.27 -12.61 -0.72
N GLN A 218 17.32 -13.41 -1.19
CA GLN A 218 17.64 -14.68 -1.82
C GLN A 218 18.12 -14.41 -3.24
N LYS A 219 19.19 -15.08 -3.65
CA LYS A 219 19.62 -15.07 -5.05
C LYS A 219 18.52 -15.70 -5.92
N TYR A 220 18.21 -15.06 -7.03
CA TYR A 220 17.23 -15.62 -7.95
C TYR A 220 17.76 -16.92 -8.58
N ASN A 221 17.00 -18.00 -8.41
CA ASN A 221 17.35 -19.33 -8.95
C ASN A 221 16.30 -19.84 -9.97
N GLY A 222 15.33 -19.01 -10.37
CA GLY A 222 14.29 -19.37 -11.33
C GLY A 222 14.68 -19.11 -12.79
N GLY A 223 14.05 -19.79 -13.75
CA GLY A 223 13.99 -19.40 -15.18
C GLY A 223 15.29 -19.15 -15.95
N LYS A 224 15.17 -18.77 -17.22
CA LYS A 224 16.28 -18.20 -18.00
C LYS A 224 16.23 -16.69 -17.91
N LEU A 225 17.39 -16.09 -17.63
CA LEU A 225 17.58 -14.66 -17.63
C LEU A 225 18.47 -14.26 -18.79
N HIS A 226 18.00 -13.30 -19.57
CA HIS A 226 18.68 -12.80 -20.75
C HIS A 226 19.01 -11.33 -20.54
N GLY A 227 20.30 -11.03 -20.36
CA GLY A 227 20.76 -9.64 -20.39
C GLY A 227 20.58 -9.08 -21.79
N LEU A 228 19.74 -8.06 -21.95
CA LEU A 228 19.58 -7.38 -23.22
C LEU A 228 20.72 -6.39 -23.39
N GLY A 229 21.59 -6.68 -24.36
CA GLY A 229 22.59 -5.78 -24.94
C GLY A 229 23.57 -5.15 -23.94
N LEU A 230 24.84 -5.58 -23.98
CA LEU A 230 25.99 -4.95 -23.28
C LEU A 230 26.23 -3.46 -23.61
N LYS A 231 25.37 -2.82 -24.42
CA LYS A 231 25.42 -1.40 -24.81
C LYS A 231 24.24 -0.57 -24.31
N LEU A 232 23.21 -1.20 -23.71
CA LEU A 232 22.11 -0.46 -23.09
C LEU A 232 22.63 0.21 -21.83
N LYS A 233 22.36 1.52 -21.74
CA LYS A 233 22.70 2.32 -20.55
C LYS A 233 21.62 2.18 -19.49
N LEU A 234 21.79 2.94 -18.43
CA LEU A 234 21.00 3.01 -17.21
C LEU A 234 19.51 3.36 -17.50
N CYS A 235 18.65 2.35 -17.66
CA CYS A 235 17.24 2.50 -18.03
C CYS A 235 16.34 2.56 -16.79
N GLU A 236 15.80 3.74 -16.51
CA GLU A 236 15.06 4.01 -15.26
C GLU A 236 13.60 3.55 -15.32
N ASP A 237 12.93 3.75 -16.45
CA ASP A 237 11.53 3.34 -16.66
C ASP A 237 11.37 2.55 -17.97
N ILE A 238 10.37 1.68 -17.98
CA ILE A 238 10.03 0.76 -19.07
C ILE A 238 8.51 0.67 -19.17
N LYS A 239 7.98 0.84 -20.40
CA LYS A 239 6.56 0.64 -20.72
C LYS A 239 6.41 -0.32 -21.90
N ILE A 240 5.42 -1.20 -21.83
CA ILE A 240 5.13 -2.15 -22.92
C ILE A 240 3.84 -1.69 -23.60
N HIS A 241 3.87 -1.54 -24.92
CA HIS A 241 2.66 -1.47 -25.72
C HIS A 241 2.16 -2.89 -25.98
N HIS A 242 1.25 -3.37 -25.13
CA HIS A 242 0.85 -4.78 -25.06
C HIS A 242 0.22 -5.28 -26.36
N ALA A 243 -0.50 -4.44 -27.10
CA ALA A 243 -1.10 -4.84 -28.37
C ALA A 243 -0.04 -5.28 -29.40
N SER A 244 1.05 -4.51 -29.56
CA SER A 244 2.12 -4.84 -30.52
C SER A 244 3.23 -5.73 -29.93
N GLY A 245 3.43 -5.73 -28.62
CA GLY A 245 4.57 -6.41 -27.98
C GLY A 245 5.87 -5.64 -28.17
N LEU A 246 5.79 -4.32 -28.28
CA LEU A 246 6.96 -3.43 -28.28
C LEU A 246 7.16 -2.91 -26.86
N ALA A 247 8.35 -3.12 -26.30
CA ALA A 247 8.76 -2.56 -25.02
C ALA A 247 9.66 -1.35 -25.26
N TYR A 248 9.38 -0.24 -24.58
CA TYR A 248 10.09 1.01 -24.71
C TYR A 248 10.88 1.29 -23.44
N PHE A 249 12.17 1.64 -23.58
CA PHE A 249 13.09 1.82 -22.46
C PHE A 249 13.58 3.27 -22.44
N ALA A 250 13.40 3.96 -21.32
CA ALA A 250 13.92 5.31 -21.09
C ALA A 250 15.30 5.24 -20.42
N CYS A 251 16.38 5.41 -21.20
CA CYS A 251 17.73 5.19 -20.71
C CYS A 251 18.55 6.48 -20.65
N GLY A 252 19.10 6.76 -19.47
CA GLY A 252 19.94 7.93 -19.22
C GLY A 252 21.38 7.75 -19.71
N ASP A 253 22.09 8.86 -19.87
CA ASP A 253 23.54 8.84 -20.01
C ASP A 253 24.21 8.54 -18.65
N GLU A 254 25.37 7.89 -18.69
CA GLU A 254 26.08 7.45 -17.49
C GLU A 254 26.56 8.64 -16.63
N GLN A 255 26.86 9.77 -17.27
CA GLN A 255 27.44 10.93 -16.58
C GLN A 255 26.38 11.67 -15.75
N SER A 256 25.15 11.79 -16.26
CA SER A 256 24.02 12.37 -15.51
C SER A 256 23.64 11.51 -14.30
N ARG A 257 23.67 10.19 -14.44
CA ARG A 257 23.26 9.24 -13.38
C ARG A 257 24.32 9.00 -12.30
N LYS A 258 25.60 9.34 -12.56
CA LYS A 258 26.67 9.33 -11.54
C LYS A 258 26.59 10.50 -10.55
N THR A 259 25.77 11.52 -10.84
CA THR A 259 25.65 12.70 -9.98
C THR A 259 24.45 12.52 -9.05
N ILE A 260 24.71 12.34 -7.76
CA ILE A 260 23.68 12.16 -6.72
C ILE A 260 23.62 13.42 -5.85
N PRO A 261 22.44 13.93 -5.52
CA PRO A 261 21.12 13.36 -5.79
C PRO A 261 20.70 13.50 -7.25
N TRP A 262 19.76 12.68 -7.70
CA TRP A 262 19.21 12.74 -9.06
C TRP A 262 17.69 13.02 -8.99
N PRO A 263 17.15 13.94 -9.81
CA PRO A 263 17.86 14.77 -10.78
C PRO A 263 18.82 15.76 -10.10
N PRO A 264 20.08 15.88 -10.57
CA PRO A 264 21.05 16.71 -9.90
C PRO A 264 20.76 18.19 -10.14
N PRO A 265 21.17 19.08 -9.23
CA PRO A 265 21.36 20.47 -9.58
C PRO A 265 22.44 20.54 -10.65
N TYR A 266 22.04 20.63 -11.91
CA TYR A 266 22.94 20.57 -13.06
C TYR A 266 23.82 21.82 -13.11
N ASN A 267 25.00 21.77 -12.50
CA ASN A 267 26.03 22.82 -12.63
C ASN A 267 27.18 22.42 -13.58
N ASN A 268 26.96 21.37 -14.38
CA ASN A 268 28.00 20.74 -15.20
C ASN A 268 27.80 21.04 -16.69
N SER A 269 28.90 21.07 -17.44
CA SER A 269 28.98 21.47 -18.86
C SER A 269 28.75 20.34 -19.88
N PHE A 270 28.50 19.10 -19.46
CA PHE A 270 28.36 17.95 -20.37
C PHE A 270 26.97 17.87 -21.00
N HIS A 271 26.85 17.43 -22.24
CA HIS A 271 25.56 17.36 -22.92
C HIS A 271 24.66 16.26 -22.31
N LEU A 272 23.47 16.64 -21.82
CA LEU A 272 22.48 15.73 -21.25
C LEU A 272 21.63 15.12 -22.38
N ARG A 273 21.92 13.87 -22.74
CA ARG A 273 21.24 13.20 -23.86
C ARG A 273 20.94 11.74 -23.56
N GLY A 274 19.78 11.51 -22.96
CA GLY A 274 19.16 10.21 -22.83
C GLY A 274 18.75 9.63 -24.19
N THR A 275 18.51 8.32 -24.22
CA THR A 275 18.13 7.59 -25.42
C THR A 275 16.95 6.69 -25.11
N PHE A 276 15.91 6.78 -25.94
CA PHE A 276 14.85 5.78 -25.94
C PHE A 276 15.26 4.58 -26.80
N TYR A 277 14.99 3.39 -26.30
CA TYR A 277 15.08 2.17 -27.07
C TYR A 277 13.70 1.54 -27.22
N VAL A 278 13.49 0.85 -28.33
CA VAL A 278 12.35 -0.03 -28.55
C VAL A 278 12.88 -1.44 -28.75
N TYR A 279 12.31 -2.38 -28.00
CA TYR A 279 12.58 -3.79 -28.09
C TYR A 279 11.34 -4.52 -28.59
N ASN A 280 11.49 -5.28 -29.66
CA ASN A 280 10.41 -6.10 -30.20
C ASN A 280 10.48 -7.51 -29.59
N VAL A 281 9.50 -7.86 -28.76
CA VAL A 281 9.46 -9.14 -28.03
C VAL A 281 9.43 -10.34 -28.98
N LYS A 282 8.79 -10.20 -30.15
CA LYS A 282 8.62 -11.29 -31.12
C LYS A 282 9.88 -11.54 -31.93
N THR A 283 10.58 -10.48 -32.33
CA THR A 283 11.76 -10.59 -33.20
C THR A 283 13.09 -10.55 -32.44
N ASP A 284 13.04 -10.38 -31.11
CA ASP A 284 14.21 -10.24 -30.24
C ASP A 284 15.18 -9.12 -30.72
N LYS A 285 14.59 -8.03 -31.23
CA LYS A 285 15.36 -6.93 -31.82
C LYS A 285 15.23 -5.66 -30.98
N LEU A 286 16.38 -5.16 -30.54
CA LEU A 286 16.54 -3.86 -29.89
C LEU A 286 16.95 -2.80 -30.91
N THR A 287 16.32 -1.63 -30.90
CA THR A 287 16.67 -0.49 -31.76
C THR A 287 16.45 0.82 -31.00
N PHE A 288 17.27 1.85 -31.24
CA PHE A 288 17.07 3.16 -30.62
C PHE A 288 16.03 3.98 -31.40
N LEU A 289 15.31 4.86 -30.70
CA LEU A 289 14.43 5.86 -31.31
C LEU A 289 15.20 7.14 -31.63
N ILE A 290 14.93 7.70 -32.80
CA ILE A 290 15.51 8.94 -33.32
C ILE A 290 14.55 10.07 -32.98
N LEU A 291 15.02 11.06 -32.24
CA LEU A 291 14.23 12.26 -31.95
C LEU A 291 14.10 13.11 -33.22
N LYS A 292 12.87 13.58 -33.48
CA LYS A 292 12.56 14.51 -34.58
C LYS A 292 11.95 15.78 -34.00
N ASN A 293 12.26 16.91 -34.62
CA ASN A 293 11.82 18.24 -34.19
C ASN A 293 12.21 18.62 -32.75
N PHE A 294 13.18 17.92 -32.16
CA PHE A 294 13.75 18.26 -30.86
C PHE A 294 15.22 18.59 -31.05
N SER A 295 15.63 19.81 -30.68
CA SER A 295 16.99 20.30 -30.90
C SER A 295 18.02 19.40 -30.19
N ASP A 296 19.12 19.11 -30.87
CA ASP A 296 20.28 18.41 -30.28
C ASP A 296 21.07 19.28 -29.30
N LYS A 297 20.70 20.56 -29.13
CA LYS A 297 21.26 21.44 -28.10
C LYS A 297 20.43 21.47 -26.83
N GLU A 298 19.19 20.97 -26.89
CA GLU A 298 18.30 20.94 -25.74
C GLU A 298 18.62 19.75 -24.83
N ASP A 299 18.62 20.02 -23.52
CA ASP A 299 18.77 18.97 -22.53
C ASP A 299 17.65 17.95 -22.64
N PHE A 300 18.03 16.68 -22.59
CA PHE A 300 17.12 15.55 -22.63
C PHE A 300 17.54 14.51 -21.59
N SER A 301 17.33 14.84 -20.31
CA SER A 301 17.63 13.96 -19.18
C SER A 301 16.37 13.20 -18.77
N LEU A 302 16.28 11.96 -19.26
CA LEU A 302 15.10 11.10 -19.12
C LEU A 302 14.90 10.63 -17.68
N HIS A 303 13.64 10.64 -17.22
CA HIS A 303 13.13 9.98 -16.01
C HIS A 303 11.96 9.07 -16.39
N GLY A 304 10.89 9.07 -15.59
CA GLY A 304 9.66 8.35 -15.87
C GLY A 304 8.95 8.87 -17.12
N PHE A 305 8.22 7.98 -17.77
CA PHE A 305 7.41 8.33 -18.92
C PHE A 305 6.14 7.50 -18.97
N GLY A 306 5.10 8.07 -19.57
CA GLY A 306 3.83 7.40 -19.81
C GLY A 306 3.51 7.37 -21.29
N ILE A 307 2.75 6.35 -21.71
CA ILE A 307 2.25 6.23 -23.08
C ILE A 307 0.73 6.35 -23.04
N TYR A 308 0.19 7.26 -23.85
CA TYR A 308 -1.24 7.31 -24.14
C TYR A 308 -1.50 6.69 -25.52
N GLU A 309 -2.39 5.70 -25.54
CA GLU A 309 -2.90 5.04 -26.75
C GLU A 309 -4.18 5.74 -27.18
N SER A 310 -4.16 6.42 -28.34
CA SER A 310 -5.32 7.16 -28.81
C SER A 310 -6.33 6.23 -29.50
N PRO A 311 -7.60 6.18 -29.04
CA PRO A 311 -8.63 5.38 -29.69
C PRO A 311 -8.90 5.79 -31.15
N THR A 312 -8.63 7.06 -31.49
CA THR A 312 -8.85 7.60 -32.84
C THR A 312 -7.61 7.51 -33.73
N GLU A 313 -6.44 7.24 -33.16
CA GLU A 313 -5.16 7.16 -33.88
C GLU A 313 -4.38 5.91 -33.43
N PRO A 314 -4.89 4.69 -33.71
CA PRO A 314 -4.37 3.44 -33.12
C PRO A 314 -2.92 3.12 -33.54
N ASP A 315 -2.45 3.67 -34.66
CA ASP A 315 -1.06 3.54 -35.11
C ASP A 315 -0.08 4.51 -34.41
N ASN A 316 -0.61 5.48 -33.65
CA ASN A 316 0.17 6.51 -32.98
C ASN A 316 0.11 6.36 -31.46
N LEU A 317 1.30 6.36 -30.85
CA LEU A 317 1.50 6.40 -29.42
C LEU A 317 1.95 7.81 -29.01
N TYR A 318 1.41 8.31 -27.90
CA TYR A 318 1.79 9.62 -27.35
C TYR A 318 2.61 9.44 -26.09
N PHE A 319 3.89 9.81 -26.17
CA PHE A 319 4.84 9.68 -25.09
C PHE A 319 4.86 10.98 -24.29
N PHE A 320 4.49 10.90 -23.03
CA PHE A 320 4.64 11.97 -22.05
C PHE A 320 5.89 11.67 -21.24
N ILE A 321 6.95 12.45 -21.46
CA ILE A 321 8.29 12.15 -20.99
C ILE A 321 8.71 13.20 -19.98
N ILE A 322 9.10 12.77 -18.78
CA ILE A 322 9.74 13.67 -17.83
C ILE A 322 11.17 13.95 -18.30
N ASN A 323 11.49 15.23 -18.42
CA ASN A 323 12.80 15.72 -18.83
C ASN A 323 13.34 16.72 -17.81
N HIS A 324 14.41 16.32 -17.12
CA HIS A 324 15.10 17.18 -16.15
C HIS A 324 16.14 18.05 -16.83
N LYS A 325 15.74 19.24 -17.29
CA LYS A 325 16.65 20.20 -17.90
C LYS A 325 17.40 21.00 -16.85
N ARG A 326 18.55 21.58 -17.22
CA ARG A 326 19.21 22.64 -16.43
C ARG A 326 18.29 23.81 -16.10
N SER A 327 17.35 24.13 -16.99
CA SER A 327 16.37 25.22 -16.84
C SER A 327 15.14 24.83 -16.01
N GLY A 328 15.15 23.65 -15.40
CA GLY A 328 14.07 23.08 -14.60
C GLY A 328 13.38 21.90 -15.28
N SER A 329 12.77 21.05 -14.46
CA SER A 329 12.03 19.88 -14.91
C SER A 329 10.79 20.25 -15.72
N VAL A 330 10.55 19.51 -16.80
CA VAL A 330 9.39 19.68 -17.70
C VAL A 330 8.84 18.34 -18.14
N ILE A 331 7.63 18.35 -18.71
CA ILE A 331 7.06 17.20 -19.43
C ILE A 331 7.12 17.48 -20.92
N GLU A 332 7.75 16.60 -21.69
CA GLU A 332 7.83 16.68 -23.14
C GLU A 332 6.82 15.71 -23.77
N LEU A 333 5.98 16.21 -24.68
CA LEU A 333 5.06 15.39 -25.46
C LEU A 333 5.68 15.03 -26.80
N PHE A 334 5.75 13.75 -27.10
CA PHE A 334 6.14 13.23 -28.39
C PHE A 334 5.08 12.32 -28.99
N ARG A 335 5.05 12.20 -30.32
CA ARG A 335 4.28 11.21 -31.06
C ARG A 335 5.22 10.18 -31.67
N HIS A 336 4.89 8.91 -31.51
CA HIS A 336 5.58 7.79 -32.13
C HIS A 336 4.60 6.99 -32.99
N LYS A 337 4.94 6.75 -34.25
CA LYS A 337 4.19 5.80 -35.09
C LYS A 337 4.74 4.39 -34.87
N ILE A 338 3.86 3.45 -34.53
CA ILE A 338 4.24 2.06 -34.27
C ILE A 338 5.01 1.48 -35.46
N ASN A 339 6.01 0.63 -35.17
CA ASN A 339 6.92 0.01 -36.14
C ASN A 339 7.81 0.98 -36.93
N THR A 340 7.88 2.26 -36.55
CA THR A 340 8.93 3.18 -36.99
C THR A 340 10.01 3.30 -35.92
N PHE A 341 11.08 4.06 -36.19
CA PHE A 341 12.14 4.33 -35.22
C PHE A 341 12.21 5.82 -34.88
N GLU A 342 11.12 6.56 -35.06
CA GLU A 342 11.10 8.01 -34.91
C GLU A 342 10.17 8.44 -33.78
N LEU A 343 10.62 9.41 -33.00
CA LEU A 343 9.88 10.03 -31.89
C LEU A 343 9.78 11.53 -32.17
N TYR A 344 8.61 11.98 -32.60
CA TYR A 344 8.36 13.34 -33.06
C TYR A 344 7.94 14.25 -31.92
N TYR A 345 8.76 15.24 -31.59
CA TYR A 345 8.42 16.25 -30.59
C TYR A 345 7.20 17.06 -31.02
N LEU A 346 6.30 17.30 -30.08
CA LEU A 346 5.09 18.08 -30.27
C LEU A 346 5.08 19.35 -29.42
N LYS A 347 5.24 19.23 -28.10
CA LYS A 347 5.19 20.36 -27.17
C LYS A 347 5.80 20.06 -25.81
N THR A 348 6.18 21.11 -25.09
CA THR A 348 6.60 21.06 -23.68
C THR A 348 5.46 21.55 -22.77
N PHE A 349 5.23 20.87 -21.65
CA PHE A 349 4.43 21.35 -20.53
C PHE A 349 5.35 21.76 -19.38
N LYS A 350 5.13 22.97 -18.85
CA LYS A 350 5.83 23.50 -17.68
C LYS A 350 4.83 24.22 -16.78
N HIS A 351 4.83 23.90 -15.49
CA HIS A 351 3.93 24.53 -14.52
C HIS A 351 4.59 24.58 -13.13
N GLY A 352 4.28 25.61 -12.34
CA GLY A 352 4.90 25.81 -11.02
C GLY A 352 4.55 24.71 -9.99
N LEU A 353 3.43 24.00 -10.19
CA LEU A 353 3.06 22.84 -9.37
C LEU A 353 3.82 21.56 -9.74
N ILE A 354 4.47 21.50 -10.91
CA ILE A 354 5.24 20.34 -11.38
C ILE A 354 6.73 20.66 -11.17
N TYR A 355 7.16 20.65 -9.92
CA TYR A 355 8.46 21.17 -9.51
C TYR A 355 9.54 20.08 -9.44
N ASN A 356 9.19 18.83 -9.11
CA ASN A 356 10.12 17.70 -9.10
C ASN A 356 9.42 16.41 -9.58
N PRO A 357 9.00 16.36 -10.86
CA PRO A 357 8.27 15.22 -11.39
C PRO A 357 9.12 13.95 -11.39
N ASN A 358 8.54 12.83 -10.99
CA ASN A 358 9.22 11.53 -10.93
C ASN A 358 8.67 10.53 -11.96
N ASN A 359 7.36 10.28 -11.93
CA ASN A 359 6.67 9.47 -12.93
C ASN A 359 5.35 10.13 -13.36
N ILE A 360 4.79 9.70 -14.50
CA ILE A 360 3.66 10.33 -15.19
C ILE A 360 2.70 9.30 -15.79
N ALA A 361 1.40 9.52 -15.60
CA ALA A 361 0.33 8.69 -16.13
C ALA A 361 -0.63 9.53 -16.99
N PRO A 362 -0.48 9.51 -18.33
CA PRO A 362 -1.37 10.23 -19.22
C PRO A 362 -2.73 9.52 -19.35
N VAL A 363 -3.81 10.31 -19.40
CA VAL A 363 -5.19 9.84 -19.56
C VAL A 363 -5.86 10.40 -20.81
N SER A 364 -5.23 11.37 -21.47
CA SER A 364 -5.56 11.80 -22.82
C SER A 364 -4.35 12.44 -23.51
N ARG A 365 -4.50 12.92 -24.75
CA ARG A 365 -3.47 13.71 -25.45
C ARG A 365 -3.11 15.03 -24.75
N GLU A 366 -3.92 15.47 -23.79
CA GLU A 366 -3.84 16.79 -23.18
C GLU A 366 -3.95 16.76 -21.65
N GLU A 367 -4.09 15.56 -21.06
CA GLU A 367 -4.38 15.37 -19.64
C GLU A 367 -3.54 14.26 -19.06
N PHE A 368 -2.94 14.50 -17.89
CA PHE A 368 -2.08 13.54 -17.21
C PHE A 368 -1.98 13.82 -15.72
N TYR A 369 -1.61 12.77 -14.97
CA TYR A 369 -1.20 12.84 -13.58
C TYR A 369 0.31 12.72 -13.48
N VAL A 370 0.92 13.47 -12.57
CA VAL A 370 2.37 13.43 -12.34
C VAL A 370 2.65 13.41 -10.84
N THR A 371 3.56 12.53 -10.41
CA THR A 371 4.05 12.51 -9.03
C THR A 371 5.17 13.54 -8.88
N ASN A 372 5.08 14.39 -7.86
CA ASN A 372 6.25 15.11 -7.36
C ASN A 372 6.82 14.32 -6.18
N ASP A 373 8.06 13.86 -6.29
CA ASP A 373 8.64 12.95 -5.30
C ASP A 373 9.13 13.65 -4.03
N LEU A 374 9.88 14.75 -4.17
CA LEU A 374 10.49 15.50 -3.08
C LEU A 374 10.28 16.99 -3.29
N TYR A 375 9.93 17.69 -2.21
CA TYR A 375 9.70 19.13 -2.23
C TYR A 375 11.02 19.93 -2.21
N CYS A 376 11.97 19.50 -1.39
CA CYS A 376 13.23 20.19 -1.20
C CYS A 376 14.21 19.96 -2.35
N GLN A 377 14.71 21.05 -2.94
CA GLN A 377 15.69 20.97 -4.03
C GLN A 377 17.16 21.09 -3.58
N SER A 378 17.41 21.63 -2.38
CA SER A 378 18.76 21.69 -1.82
C SER A 378 19.16 20.32 -1.26
N TYR A 379 20.38 19.85 -1.53
CA TYR A 379 20.86 18.53 -1.11
C TYR A 379 20.59 18.23 0.37
N TRP A 380 20.98 19.14 1.28
CA TRP A 380 20.81 18.93 2.72
C TRP A 380 19.35 18.92 3.16
N MET A 381 18.51 19.75 2.52
CA MET A 381 17.07 19.79 2.80
C MET A 381 16.34 18.58 2.23
N MET A 382 16.79 18.08 1.08
CA MET A 382 16.30 16.85 0.48
C MET A 382 16.66 15.63 1.35
N LEU A 383 17.90 15.55 1.85
CA LEU A 383 18.29 14.54 2.83
C LEU A 383 17.45 14.64 4.10
N PHE A 384 17.22 15.84 4.62
CA PHE A 384 16.32 16.05 5.76
C PHE A 384 14.90 15.54 5.47
N GLU A 385 14.34 15.87 4.30
CA GLU A 385 13.01 15.43 3.87
C GLU A 385 12.91 13.90 3.82
N ILE A 386 13.90 13.24 3.22
CA ILE A 386 13.99 11.77 3.14
C ILE A 386 14.12 11.16 4.54
N LEU A 387 15.12 11.60 5.33
CA LEU A 387 15.43 11.04 6.64
C LEU A 387 14.31 11.27 7.67
N THR A 388 13.61 12.40 7.58
CA THR A 388 12.47 12.71 8.46
C THR A 388 11.12 12.32 7.86
N ARG A 389 11.11 11.67 6.69
CA ARG A 389 9.93 11.17 5.98
C ARG A 389 8.82 12.22 5.86
N ARG A 390 9.18 13.45 5.45
CA ARG A 390 8.18 14.52 5.37
C ARG A 390 7.12 14.18 4.35
N ARG A 391 5.89 14.59 4.67
CA ARG A 391 4.71 14.37 3.84
C ARG A 391 4.50 15.53 2.88
N TRP A 392 5.54 15.91 2.15
CA TRP A 392 5.53 17.07 1.24
C TRP A 392 5.42 16.68 -0.23
N SER A 393 5.47 15.38 -0.52
CA SER A 393 5.23 14.81 -1.84
C SER A 393 3.75 14.82 -2.19
N ASN A 394 3.44 14.97 -3.48
CA ASN A 394 2.07 15.09 -3.96
C ASN A 394 1.89 14.55 -5.39
N VAL A 395 0.64 14.49 -5.85
CA VAL A 395 0.28 14.19 -7.24
C VAL A 395 -0.47 15.38 -7.81
N VAL A 396 -0.05 15.81 -8.99
CA VAL A 396 -0.64 16.91 -9.74
C VAL A 396 -1.37 16.35 -10.95
N PHE A 397 -2.57 16.86 -11.19
CA PHE A 397 -3.29 16.69 -12.44
C PHE A 397 -3.12 17.94 -13.30
N HIS A 398 -2.83 17.76 -14.58
CA HIS A 398 -2.80 18.82 -15.59
C HIS A 398 -3.82 18.52 -16.68
N SER A 399 -4.55 19.54 -17.12
CA SER A 399 -5.41 19.50 -18.30
C SER A 399 -5.21 20.73 -19.16
N SER A 400 -4.72 20.54 -20.39
CA SER A 400 -4.71 21.62 -21.39
C SER A 400 -6.12 21.92 -21.91
N LYS A 401 -7.08 21.00 -21.78
CA LYS A 401 -8.48 21.19 -22.25
C LYS A 401 -9.19 22.26 -21.44
N THR A 402 -9.03 22.20 -20.12
CA THR A 402 -9.60 23.18 -19.18
C THR A 402 -8.61 24.27 -18.80
N ASN A 403 -7.35 24.16 -19.27
CA ASN A 403 -6.23 24.99 -18.87
C ASN A 403 -6.04 25.04 -17.34
N THR A 404 -6.23 23.90 -16.68
CA THR A 404 -6.10 23.77 -15.22
C THR A 404 -4.93 22.88 -14.85
N THR A 405 -4.26 23.21 -13.75
CA THR A 405 -3.27 22.36 -13.11
C THR A 405 -3.48 22.43 -11.61
N GLU A 406 -3.70 21.29 -10.95
CA GLU A 406 -4.06 21.25 -9.53
C GLU A 406 -3.43 20.04 -8.83
N ILE A 407 -3.18 20.19 -7.52
CA ILE A 407 -2.79 19.06 -6.66
C ILE A 407 -4.05 18.23 -6.38
N VAL A 408 -4.05 16.97 -6.80
CA VAL A 408 -5.19 16.05 -6.61
C VAL A 408 -4.98 15.04 -5.48
N VAL A 409 -3.73 14.84 -5.07
CA VAL A 409 -3.35 14.06 -3.89
C VAL A 409 -2.22 14.78 -3.19
N ASP A 410 -2.33 14.99 -1.88
CA ASP A 410 -1.32 15.66 -1.07
C ASP A 410 -0.95 14.82 0.17
N GLY A 411 0.16 15.14 0.81
CA GLY A 411 0.57 14.48 2.05
C GLY A 411 1.17 13.08 1.88
N LEU A 412 1.76 12.81 0.70
CA LEU A 412 2.50 11.59 0.42
C LEU A 412 3.95 11.73 0.91
N THR A 413 4.64 10.61 1.10
CA THR A 413 6.07 10.59 1.41
C THR A 413 6.79 9.92 0.24
N PHE A 414 7.56 10.71 -0.53
CA PHE A 414 8.36 10.20 -1.63
C PHE A 414 7.53 9.37 -2.63
N ALA A 415 6.47 9.97 -3.19
CA ALA A 415 5.67 9.37 -4.26
C ALA A 415 6.52 9.21 -5.50
N ASN A 416 6.51 8.03 -6.09
CA ASN A 416 7.44 7.67 -7.16
C ASN A 416 6.62 7.17 -8.37
N GLY A 417 6.53 5.87 -8.60
CA GLY A 417 5.76 5.30 -9.69
C GLY A 417 4.29 5.67 -9.66
N ILE A 418 3.74 6.05 -10.82
CA ILE A 418 2.31 6.24 -11.04
C ILE A 418 1.88 5.55 -12.34
N ASN A 419 0.72 4.91 -12.34
CA ASN A 419 0.16 4.32 -13.54
C ASN A 419 -1.37 4.26 -13.49
N VAL A 420 -1.98 3.93 -14.62
CA VAL A 420 -3.44 3.78 -14.80
C VAL A 420 -3.75 2.37 -15.30
N ASN A 421 -4.99 1.93 -15.09
CA ASN A 421 -5.49 0.74 -15.78
C ASN A 421 -5.96 1.08 -17.20
N TRP A 422 -6.24 0.04 -17.99
CA TRP A 422 -6.57 0.12 -19.43
C TRP A 422 -7.77 1.00 -19.78
N ASP A 423 -8.71 1.20 -18.85
CA ASP A 423 -9.89 2.06 -19.04
C ASP A 423 -9.77 3.43 -18.33
N TYR A 424 -8.60 3.71 -17.73
CA TYR A 424 -8.31 4.95 -17.02
C TYR A 424 -9.25 5.26 -15.84
N SER A 425 -9.95 4.26 -15.29
CA SER A 425 -10.84 4.43 -14.13
C SER A 425 -10.12 4.30 -12.78
N ARG A 426 -8.89 3.78 -12.79
CA ARG A 426 -8.04 3.59 -11.61
C ARG A 426 -6.67 4.21 -11.81
N VAL A 427 -6.15 4.81 -10.74
CA VAL A 427 -4.79 5.34 -10.66
C VAL A 427 -4.06 4.64 -9.52
N PHE A 428 -2.86 4.14 -9.80
CA PHE A 428 -2.00 3.42 -8.87
C PHE A 428 -0.76 4.25 -8.58
N ILE A 429 -0.44 4.45 -7.29
CA ILE A 429 0.71 5.27 -6.87
C ILE A 429 1.56 4.45 -5.89
N GLY A 430 2.83 4.26 -6.24
CA GLY A 430 3.86 3.68 -5.38
C GLY A 430 4.57 4.74 -4.57
N THR A 431 4.99 4.38 -3.35
CA THR A 431 5.75 5.27 -2.48
C THR A 431 7.03 4.59 -1.98
N ILE A 432 8.17 5.25 -2.16
CA ILE A 432 9.43 4.83 -1.53
C ILE A 432 9.33 5.06 -0.02
N GLY A 433 8.77 6.20 0.37
CA GLY A 433 8.84 6.70 1.73
C GLY A 433 7.96 5.95 2.73
N THR A 434 6.93 5.23 2.27
CA THR A 434 6.09 4.38 3.14
C THR A 434 6.00 2.93 2.70
N GLY A 435 6.42 2.57 1.49
CA GLY A 435 6.23 1.22 0.96
C GLY A 435 4.76 0.87 0.77
N GLU A 436 3.91 1.88 0.56
CA GLU A 436 2.48 1.73 0.33
C GLU A 436 2.19 1.85 -1.18
N LEU A 437 1.40 0.91 -1.72
CA LEU A 437 0.72 1.06 -3.00
C LEU A 437 -0.68 1.64 -2.73
N LEU A 438 -0.93 2.85 -3.22
CA LEU A 438 -2.22 3.52 -3.10
C LEU A 438 -3.02 3.34 -4.38
N ILE A 439 -4.29 2.93 -4.23
CA ILE A 439 -5.23 2.69 -5.34
C ILE A 439 -6.34 3.73 -5.25
N TYR A 440 -6.48 4.53 -6.30
CA TYR A 440 -7.47 5.58 -6.40
C TYR A 440 -8.48 5.26 -7.50
N GLU A 441 -9.72 5.66 -7.27
CA GLU A 441 -10.74 5.84 -8.29
C GLU A 441 -10.58 7.21 -8.94
N ARG A 442 -10.57 7.25 -10.27
CA ARG A 442 -10.62 8.49 -11.04
C ARG A 442 -12.07 8.89 -11.27
N ASN A 443 -12.48 10.01 -10.69
CA ASN A 443 -13.80 10.57 -10.87
C ASN A 443 -13.96 11.22 -12.26
N PRO A 444 -15.19 11.48 -12.73
CA PRO A 444 -15.43 12.17 -14.00
C PRO A 444 -14.78 13.56 -14.10
N ASP A 445 -14.56 14.23 -12.98
CA ASP A 445 -13.87 15.52 -12.88
C ASP A 445 -12.34 15.40 -12.79
N ASN A 446 -11.79 14.20 -13.00
CA ASN A 446 -10.37 13.85 -12.84
C ASN A 446 -9.82 13.90 -11.41
N LYS A 447 -10.64 14.16 -10.39
CA LYS A 447 -10.19 14.05 -9.00
C LYS A 447 -10.05 12.60 -8.59
N LEU A 448 -9.17 12.36 -7.62
CA LEU A 448 -8.82 11.02 -7.17
C LEU A 448 -9.45 10.73 -5.80
N LYS A 449 -10.21 9.64 -5.73
CA LYS A 449 -10.80 9.14 -4.48
C LYS A 449 -10.06 7.89 -4.05
N LEU A 450 -9.42 7.92 -2.87
CA LEU A 450 -8.68 6.78 -2.35
C LEU A 450 -9.63 5.59 -2.11
N LEU A 451 -9.35 4.45 -2.74
CA LEU A 451 -10.09 3.20 -2.56
C LEU A 451 -9.39 2.26 -1.59
N ASN A 452 -8.08 2.12 -1.73
CA ASN A 452 -7.32 1.16 -0.94
C ASN A 452 -5.86 1.58 -0.76
N VAL A 453 -5.25 1.08 0.30
CA VAL A 453 -3.81 1.18 0.57
C VAL A 453 -3.30 -0.22 0.87
N ILE A 454 -2.29 -0.66 0.13
CA ILE A 454 -1.64 -1.96 0.32
C ILE A 454 -0.24 -1.70 0.87
N ASP A 455 0.04 -2.19 2.08
CA ASP A 455 1.39 -2.20 2.63
C ASP A 455 2.20 -3.30 1.94
N VAL A 456 3.14 -2.89 1.09
CA VAL A 456 4.01 -3.77 0.32
C VAL A 456 5.22 -4.21 1.15
N GLU A 457 5.46 -3.53 2.28
CA GLU A 457 6.56 -3.71 3.22
C GLU A 457 7.94 -3.38 2.62
N HIS A 458 8.01 -2.95 1.36
CA HIS A 458 9.24 -2.56 0.68
C HIS A 458 9.05 -1.19 0.02
N PRO A 459 10.09 -0.34 -0.03
CA PRO A 459 10.05 0.88 -0.83
C PRO A 459 9.72 0.56 -2.29
N ILE A 460 8.69 1.22 -2.82
CA ILE A 460 8.19 1.00 -4.17
C ILE A 460 8.74 2.11 -5.07
N ASP A 461 9.42 1.73 -6.14
CA ASP A 461 9.89 2.63 -7.19
C ASP A 461 8.78 2.72 -8.27
N ASN A 462 9.00 2.24 -9.51
CA ASN A 462 7.99 2.29 -10.57
C ASN A 462 6.89 1.21 -10.45
N VAL A 463 5.70 1.58 -10.94
CA VAL A 463 4.48 0.76 -10.97
C VAL A 463 4.07 0.50 -12.42
N ASN A 464 3.87 -0.77 -12.78
CA ASN A 464 3.31 -1.16 -14.07
C ASN A 464 2.11 -2.10 -13.90
N VAL A 465 1.16 -2.00 -14.83
CA VAL A 465 -0.07 -2.78 -14.82
C VAL A 465 -0.11 -3.59 -16.11
N ASP A 466 -0.35 -4.88 -16.02
CA ASP A 466 -0.66 -5.69 -17.20
C ASP A 466 -2.15 -5.52 -17.54
N PRO A 467 -2.51 -4.92 -18.70
CA PRO A 467 -3.88 -4.65 -19.05
C PRO A 467 -4.71 -5.91 -19.34
N VAL A 468 -4.06 -7.07 -19.55
CA VAL A 468 -4.75 -8.33 -19.84
C VAL A 468 -5.28 -8.99 -18.57
N THR A 469 -4.47 -8.97 -17.51
CA THR A 469 -4.79 -9.64 -16.24
C THR A 469 -5.25 -8.66 -15.16
N GLY A 470 -4.89 -7.38 -15.29
CA GLY A 470 -5.01 -6.38 -14.24
C GLY A 470 -4.03 -6.54 -13.09
N GLU A 471 -3.04 -7.44 -13.21
CA GLU A 471 -1.97 -7.60 -12.24
C GLU A 471 -1.04 -6.38 -12.24
N ILE A 472 -0.59 -6.00 -11.06
CA ILE A 472 0.30 -4.85 -10.85
C ILE A 472 1.67 -5.37 -10.48
N TYR A 473 2.69 -4.90 -11.18
CA TYR A 473 4.09 -5.25 -10.99
C TYR A 473 4.83 -4.06 -10.38
N LEU A 474 5.48 -4.31 -9.25
CA LEU A 474 6.20 -3.32 -8.46
C LEU A 474 7.67 -3.67 -8.42
N ALA A 475 8.51 -2.72 -8.82
CA ALA A 475 9.94 -2.77 -8.54
C ALA A 475 10.18 -2.27 -7.12
N VAL A 476 10.88 -3.06 -6.31
CA VAL A 476 11.08 -2.74 -4.90
C VAL A 476 12.54 -2.87 -4.47
N ALA A 477 12.97 -1.92 -3.64
CA ALA A 477 14.27 -2.01 -2.98
C ALA A 477 14.18 -3.02 -1.82
N HIS A 478 15.09 -3.99 -1.77
CA HIS A 478 15.11 -4.94 -0.65
C HIS A 478 15.66 -4.28 0.61
N ASN A 479 16.70 -3.46 0.46
CA ASN A 479 17.31 -2.73 1.55
C ASN A 479 17.71 -1.32 1.09
N LEU A 480 16.97 -0.31 1.59
CA LEU A 480 17.17 1.09 1.22
C LEU A 480 18.47 1.66 1.83
N ALA A 481 18.90 1.16 2.99
CA ALA A 481 20.17 1.57 3.59
C ALA A 481 21.36 1.09 2.75
N GLU A 482 21.32 -0.17 2.29
CA GLU A 482 22.30 -0.72 1.34
C GLU A 482 22.33 0.09 0.04
N MET A 483 21.15 0.40 -0.52
CA MET A 483 21.05 1.27 -1.69
C MET A 483 21.66 2.65 -1.45
N GLY A 484 21.36 3.30 -0.33
CA GLY A 484 21.92 4.61 0.02
C GLY A 484 23.45 4.59 0.18
N LEU A 485 24.01 3.55 0.81
CA LEU A 485 25.46 3.37 0.94
C LEU A 485 26.16 3.14 -0.40
N TYR A 486 25.52 2.38 -1.30
CA TYR A 486 26.02 2.17 -2.66
C TYR A 486 26.02 3.47 -3.46
N LEU A 487 24.88 4.16 -3.46
CA LEU A 487 24.68 5.41 -4.20
C LEU A 487 25.58 6.54 -3.71
N SER A 488 25.79 6.68 -2.40
CA SER A 488 26.75 7.65 -1.84
C SER A 488 28.21 7.35 -2.21
N GLY A 489 28.50 6.17 -2.76
CA GLY A 489 29.86 5.72 -3.09
C GLY A 489 30.67 5.25 -1.89
N LEU A 490 30.09 5.23 -0.69
CA LEU A 490 30.73 4.74 0.54
C LEU A 490 30.98 3.23 0.48
N VAL A 491 30.08 2.46 -0.16
CA VAL A 491 30.21 1.01 -0.33
C VAL A 491 29.97 0.63 -1.78
N LYS A 492 31.02 0.48 -2.58
CA LYS A 492 30.90 0.06 -4.00
C LYS A 492 31.04 -1.43 -4.24
N SER A 493 31.63 -2.16 -3.29
CA SER A 493 31.90 -3.59 -3.42
C SER A 493 30.64 -4.46 -3.31
N LYS A 494 29.59 -3.95 -2.67
CA LYS A 494 28.32 -4.65 -2.49
C LYS A 494 27.22 -3.94 -3.28
N LYS A 495 26.73 -4.62 -4.32
CA LYS A 495 25.61 -4.14 -5.14
C LYS A 495 24.29 -4.31 -4.36
N PRO A 496 23.37 -3.33 -4.41
CA PRO A 496 22.12 -3.40 -3.65
C PRO A 496 21.18 -4.51 -4.10
N SER A 497 20.63 -5.21 -3.11
CA SER A 497 19.58 -6.20 -3.32
C SER A 497 18.23 -5.57 -3.68
N PHE A 498 17.40 -6.31 -4.43
CA PHE A 498 16.12 -5.83 -4.93
C PHE A 498 15.12 -6.98 -5.10
N GLY A 499 13.85 -6.64 -5.37
CA GLY A 499 12.82 -7.62 -5.68
C GLY A 499 11.75 -7.09 -6.63
N VAL A 500 10.88 -8.01 -7.04
CA VAL A 500 9.64 -7.73 -7.75
C VAL A 500 8.48 -8.29 -6.95
N ILE A 501 7.50 -7.43 -6.70
CA ILE A 501 6.25 -7.79 -6.05
C ILE A 501 5.11 -7.67 -7.07
N LYS A 502 4.35 -8.75 -7.20
CA LYS A 502 3.11 -8.83 -7.99
C LYS A 502 1.93 -8.66 -7.04
N ILE A 503 1.00 -7.78 -7.41
CA ILE A 503 -0.28 -7.61 -6.74
C ILE A 503 -1.38 -8.08 -7.69
N SER A 504 -2.25 -8.97 -7.20
CA SER A 504 -3.39 -9.51 -7.93
C SER A 504 -4.67 -9.40 -7.09
N ASN A 505 -5.83 -9.50 -7.74
CA ASN A 505 -7.09 -9.59 -7.01
C ASN A 505 -7.14 -10.90 -6.21
N ASN A 506 -7.67 -10.82 -4.99
CA ASN A 506 -7.88 -12.03 -4.21
C ASN A 506 -9.12 -12.80 -4.70
N THR A 507 -8.90 -14.05 -5.09
CA THR A 507 -9.94 -15.00 -5.53
C THR A 507 -10.22 -16.09 -4.51
N GLU A 508 -9.48 -16.12 -3.40
CA GLU A 508 -9.59 -17.14 -2.36
C GLU A 508 -10.76 -16.85 -1.39
N GLU A 509 -11.10 -17.85 -0.56
CA GLU A 509 -12.19 -17.74 0.42
C GLU A 509 -11.96 -16.67 1.49
N ASP A 510 -10.70 -16.33 1.80
CA ASP A 510 -10.36 -15.25 2.75
C ASP A 510 -10.70 -13.84 2.20
N LYS A 511 -11.19 -13.73 0.96
CA LYS A 511 -11.87 -12.51 0.48
C LYS A 511 -13.05 -12.13 1.38
N PHE A 512 -13.74 -13.11 1.97
CA PHE A 512 -14.80 -12.86 2.96
C PHE A 512 -14.26 -12.16 4.23
N ASP A 513 -12.96 -12.26 4.52
CA ASP A 513 -12.29 -11.56 5.61
C ASP A 513 -11.85 -10.13 5.25
N GLY A 514 -12.19 -9.65 4.05
CA GLY A 514 -11.89 -8.29 3.58
C GLY A 514 -10.51 -8.13 2.93
N ILE A 515 -9.78 -9.23 2.69
CA ILE A 515 -8.52 -9.23 1.96
C ILE A 515 -8.82 -9.14 0.46
N LYS A 516 -8.69 -7.93 -0.10
CA LYS A 516 -9.05 -7.66 -1.51
C LYS A 516 -7.95 -8.04 -2.51
N TYR A 517 -6.69 -8.09 -2.06
CA TYR A 517 -5.53 -8.25 -2.93
C TYR A 517 -4.54 -9.25 -2.34
N VAL A 518 -3.94 -10.05 -3.21
CA VAL A 518 -2.83 -10.95 -2.87
C VAL A 518 -1.53 -10.25 -3.26
N LYS A 519 -0.51 -10.36 -2.40
CA LYS A 519 0.82 -9.80 -2.59
C LYS A 519 1.82 -10.95 -2.68
N GLU A 520 2.44 -11.11 -3.84
CA GLU A 520 3.40 -12.19 -4.10
C GLU A 520 4.77 -11.62 -4.47
N LYS A 521 5.82 -12.05 -3.78
CA LYS A 521 7.20 -11.75 -4.19
C LYS A 521 7.62 -12.77 -5.23
N ILE A 522 7.59 -12.37 -6.50
CA ILE A 522 7.86 -13.26 -7.64
C ILE A 522 9.34 -13.26 -8.05
N PHE A 523 10.10 -12.24 -7.66
CA PHE A 523 11.52 -12.14 -7.93
C PHE A 523 12.24 -11.50 -6.73
N GLU A 524 13.42 -11.98 -6.43
CA GLU A 524 14.34 -11.40 -5.46
C GLU A 524 15.77 -11.74 -5.90
N ASP A 525 16.69 -10.78 -5.81
CA ASP A 525 18.11 -11.01 -6.07
C ASP A 525 18.99 -10.22 -5.09
N ASP A 526 20.14 -10.80 -4.76
CA ASP A 526 21.07 -10.30 -3.76
C ASP A 526 22.04 -9.23 -4.29
N GLY A 527 21.88 -8.82 -5.56
CA GLY A 527 22.76 -7.86 -6.23
C GLY A 527 23.78 -8.51 -7.16
N ALA A 528 23.85 -9.85 -7.18
CA ALA A 528 24.80 -10.58 -8.01
C ALA A 528 24.43 -10.54 -9.49
N LEU A 529 23.13 -10.58 -9.83
CA LEU A 529 22.66 -10.60 -11.20
C LEU A 529 22.49 -9.19 -11.77
N PHE A 530 21.73 -8.38 -11.06
CA PHE A 530 21.42 -6.99 -11.38
C PHE A 530 21.33 -6.23 -10.07
N HIS A 531 21.00 -4.95 -10.06
CA HIS A 531 20.87 -4.21 -8.80
C HIS A 531 20.08 -2.93 -8.99
N THR A 532 19.63 -2.35 -7.88
CA THR A 532 18.95 -1.04 -7.87
C THR A 532 17.80 -0.97 -8.89
N VAL A 533 17.02 -2.05 -8.99
CA VAL A 533 15.90 -2.11 -9.93
C VAL A 533 14.88 -1.05 -9.56
N SER A 534 14.55 -0.22 -10.54
CA SER A 534 13.55 0.83 -10.41
C SER A 534 12.27 0.49 -11.15
N VAL A 535 12.32 -0.41 -12.12
CA VAL A 535 11.16 -0.75 -12.93
C VAL A 535 11.12 -2.23 -13.27
N VAL A 536 9.91 -2.77 -13.23
CA VAL A 536 9.54 -4.04 -13.83
C VAL A 536 8.33 -3.82 -14.72
N ALA A 537 8.35 -4.37 -15.93
CA ALA A 537 7.20 -4.37 -16.83
C ALA A 537 6.97 -5.79 -17.35
N GLY A 538 5.78 -6.35 -17.09
CA GLY A 538 5.40 -7.69 -17.51
C GLY A 538 4.38 -7.66 -18.64
N ASP A 539 4.50 -8.61 -19.58
CA ASP A 539 3.50 -8.90 -20.61
C ASP A 539 3.11 -10.39 -20.49
N SER A 540 1.98 -10.64 -19.82
CA SER A 540 1.48 -12.00 -19.56
C SER A 540 1.13 -12.75 -20.85
N SER A 541 0.66 -12.05 -21.88
CA SER A 541 0.28 -12.63 -23.17
C SER A 541 1.50 -13.21 -23.88
N ARG A 542 2.64 -12.52 -23.78
CA ARG A 542 3.91 -12.97 -24.38
C ARG A 542 4.81 -13.71 -23.41
N LYS A 543 4.42 -13.80 -22.14
CA LYS A 543 5.15 -14.48 -21.07
C LYS A 543 6.57 -13.95 -20.90
N VAL A 544 6.71 -12.62 -20.82
CA VAL A 544 8.00 -11.95 -20.59
C VAL A 544 7.89 -10.88 -19.51
N MET A 545 9.01 -10.61 -18.83
CA MET A 545 9.18 -9.44 -17.97
C MET A 545 10.51 -8.75 -18.28
N PHE A 546 10.52 -7.42 -18.14
CA PHE A 546 11.73 -6.59 -18.27
C PHE A 546 12.01 -5.88 -16.96
N LEU A 547 13.26 -5.89 -16.52
CA LEU A 547 13.73 -5.14 -15.35
C LEU A 547 14.76 -4.11 -15.78
N GLY A 548 14.57 -2.86 -15.34
CA GLY A 548 15.45 -1.73 -15.59
C GLY A 548 16.01 -1.14 -14.29
N SER A 549 17.11 -0.40 -14.42
CA SER A 549 17.70 0.38 -13.33
C SER A 549 18.33 1.69 -13.84
N PRO A 550 18.17 2.81 -13.11
CA PRO A 550 18.91 4.06 -13.36
C PRO A 550 20.39 3.98 -12.97
N PHE A 551 20.85 2.89 -12.35
CA PHE A 551 22.23 2.77 -11.83
C PHE A 551 22.94 1.46 -12.20
N ALA A 552 22.25 0.52 -12.84
CA ALA A 552 22.84 -0.70 -13.39
C ALA A 552 22.77 -0.71 -14.92
N GLU A 553 23.88 -1.11 -15.56
CA GLU A 553 23.96 -1.22 -17.02
C GLU A 553 23.12 -2.39 -17.55
N GLY A 554 22.44 -2.16 -18.68
CA GLY A 554 21.60 -3.16 -19.32
C GLY A 554 20.15 -3.19 -18.84
N VAL A 555 19.37 -4.05 -19.48
CA VAL A 555 18.00 -4.42 -19.09
C VAL A 555 17.97 -5.94 -18.96
N VAL A 556 17.34 -6.45 -17.91
CA VAL A 556 17.16 -7.89 -17.73
C VAL A 556 15.83 -8.30 -18.34
N ARG A 557 15.85 -9.25 -19.28
CA ARG A 557 14.64 -9.93 -19.78
C ARG A 557 14.52 -11.27 -19.05
N CYS A 558 13.41 -11.43 -18.34
CA CYS A 558 13.04 -12.67 -17.68
C CYS A 558 11.97 -13.40 -18.49
N ASP A 559 12.05 -14.73 -18.50
CA ASP A 559 10.88 -15.55 -18.79
C ASP A 559 9.78 -15.29 -17.74
N TRP A 560 8.52 -15.52 -18.10
CA TRP A 560 7.40 -15.32 -17.19
C TRP A 560 7.54 -16.15 -15.91
N ILE A 561 7.41 -15.47 -14.78
CA ILE A 561 7.39 -16.07 -13.46
C ILE A 561 5.92 -16.08 -13.05
N LYS A 562 5.35 -17.29 -12.93
CA LYS A 562 3.96 -17.47 -12.53
C LYS A 562 3.75 -17.01 -11.09
#